data_AF-A0A2G9ZN20-F1
#
_entry.id   AF-A0A2G9ZN20-F1
#
_cell.length_a   1.000
_cell.length_b   1.000
_cell.length_c   1.000
_cell.angle_alpha   90.00
_cell.angle_beta   90.00
_cell.angle_gamma   90.00
#
_symmetry.space_group_name_H-M   'P 1'
#
loop_
_entity.id
_entity.type
_entity.pdbx_description
1 polymer ?
#
loop_
_entity_poly.entity_id
_entity_poly.type
_entity_poly.pdbx_seq_one_letter_code
_entity_poly.pdbx_strand_id
1 'polypeptide(L)'
;MIRKKAFTLIELLVVIAIIGILATISVIALQNARAKSRDAKRAGDMKQIQTALELFFNDKNRYPTVDEWSTGQIYSTSTNST
;
A
#
# COMPACT_ATOMS: atom_id res chain seq x y z
N MET A 1 49.82 -16.72 -25.61
CA MET A 1 49.65 -16.84 -24.14
C MET A 1 48.90 -15.62 -23.64
N ILE A 2 47.61 -15.75 -23.35
CA ILE A 2 46.75 -14.61 -22.95
C ILE A 2 46.99 -14.34 -21.46
N ARG A 3 47.56 -13.17 -21.13
CA ARG A 3 47.70 -12.74 -19.73
C ARG A 3 46.32 -12.31 -19.21
N LYS A 4 45.79 -13.02 -18.20
CA LYS A 4 44.58 -12.57 -17.51
C LYS A 4 44.93 -11.34 -16.66
N LYS A 5 44.19 -10.24 -16.84
CA LYS A 5 44.26 -9.09 -15.93
C LYS A 5 43.66 -9.50 -14.58
N ALA A 6 44.43 -9.34 -13.51
CA ALA A 6 43.92 -9.47 -12.15
C ALA A 6 43.35 -8.12 -11.69
N PHE A 7 42.23 -8.15 -10.98
CA PHE A 7 41.62 -6.97 -10.35
C PHE A 7 42.50 -6.45 -9.21
N THR A 8 42.56 -5.14 -9.05
CA THR A 8 43.24 -4.50 -7.92
C THR A 8 42.34 -4.45 -6.69
N LEU A 9 42.94 -4.46 -5.50
CA LEU A 9 42.18 -4.33 -4.24
C LEU A 9 41.43 -2.99 -4.14
N ILE A 10 42.00 -1.92 -4.70
CA ILE A 10 41.38 -0.59 -4.68
C ILE A 10 40.13 -0.52 -5.56
N GLU A 11 40.13 -1.20 -6.72
CA GLU A 11 38.95 -1.30 -7.58
C GLU A 11 37.80 -1.99 -6.85
N LEU A 12 38.07 -3.07 -6.11
CA LEU A 12 37.04 -3.75 -5.32
C LEU A 12 36.55 -2.88 -4.15
N LEU A 13 37.45 -2.15 -3.49
CA LEU A 13 37.13 -1.27 -2.36
C LEU A 13 36.21 -0.12 -2.76
N VAL A 14 36.46 0.53 -3.89
CA VAL A 14 35.61 1.62 -4.39
C VAL A 14 34.21 1.10 -4.73
N VAL A 15 34.11 -0.10 -5.30
CA VAL A 15 32.81 -0.71 -5.67
C VAL A 15 31.94 -0.95 -4.44
N ILE A 16 32.47 -1.57 -3.39
CA ILE A 16 31.69 -1.83 -2.16
C ILE A 16 31.31 -0.53 -1.44
N ALA A 17 32.16 0.51 -1.51
CA ALA A 17 31.85 1.82 -0.95
C ALA A 17 30.64 2.46 -1.67
N ILE A 18 30.62 2.42 -3.01
CA ILE A 18 29.49 2.93 -3.79
C ILE A 18 28.22 2.12 -3.51
N ILE A 19 28.30 0.78 -3.47
CA ILE A 19 27.16 -0.08 -3.15
C ILE A 19 26.60 0.25 -1.75
N GLY A 20 27.46 0.46 -0.74
CA GLY A 20 27.05 0.83 0.62
C GLY A 20 26.28 2.15 0.68
N ILE A 21 26.72 3.16 -0.07
CA ILE A 21 26.04 4.46 -0.17
C ILE A 21 24.66 4.28 -0.81
N LEU A 22 24.59 3.58 -1.96
CA LEU A 22 23.34 3.34 -2.67
C LEU A 22 22.35 2.51 -1.83
N ALA A 23 22.83 1.49 -1.12
CA ALA A 23 22.02 0.65 -0.25
C ALA A 23 21.38 1.47 0.88
N THR A 24 22.13 2.36 1.52
CA THR A 24 21.63 3.19 2.63
C THR A 24 20.51 4.12 2.17
N ILE A 25 20.69 4.81 1.03
CA ILE A 25 19.66 5.68 0.44
C ILE A 25 18.40 4.87 0.09
N SER A 26 18.59 3.68 -0.47
CA SER A 26 17.49 2.78 -0.86
C SER A 26 16.65 2.33 0.34
N VAL A 27 17.28 2.03 1.48
CA VAL A 27 16.56 1.62 2.70
C VAL A 27 15.69 2.75 3.25
N ILE A 28 16.20 3.98 3.30
CA ILE A 28 15.44 5.15 3.78
C ILE A 28 14.25 5.42 2.84
N ALA A 29 14.48 5.38 1.52
CA ALA A 29 13.44 5.55 0.53
C ALA A 29 12.32 4.50 0.66
N LEU A 30 12.68 3.22 0.91
CA LEU A 30 11.73 2.13 1.09
C LEU A 30 10.88 2.32 2.36
N GLN A 31 11.46 2.77 3.47
CA GLN A 31 10.70 3.02 4.71
C GLN A 31 9.64 4.11 4.48
N ASN A 32 10.01 5.20 3.82
CA ASN A 32 9.09 6.28 3.46
C ASN A 32 7.99 5.80 2.50
N ALA A 33 8.36 5.02 1.48
CA ALA A 33 7.40 4.45 0.53
C ALA A 33 6.37 3.53 1.22
N ARG A 34 6.80 2.71 2.18
CA ARG A 34 5.91 1.87 2.99
C ARG A 34 4.95 2.69 3.84
N ALA A 35 5.43 3.78 4.46
CA ALA A 35 4.56 4.68 5.21
C ALA A 35 3.48 5.30 4.32
N LYS A 36 3.89 5.88 3.19
CA LYS A 36 2.98 6.45 2.19
C LYS A 36 1.98 5.43 1.64
N SER A 37 2.42 4.18 1.43
CA SER A 37 1.54 3.09 0.98
C SER A 37 0.45 2.77 2.00
N ARG A 38 0.77 2.73 3.29
CA ARG A 38 -0.25 2.54 4.35
C ARG A 38 -1.25 3.68 4.38
N ASP A 39 -0.79 4.91 4.24
CA ASP A 39 -1.68 6.09 4.23
C ASP A 39 -2.56 6.13 2.99
N ALA A 40 -2.01 5.79 1.82
CA ALA A 40 -2.78 5.63 0.60
C ALA A 40 -3.85 4.53 0.73
N LYS A 41 -3.51 3.41 1.37
CA LYS A 41 -4.48 2.34 1.67
C LYS A 41 -5.60 2.86 2.57
N ARG A 42 -5.27 3.52 3.69
CA ARG A 42 -6.26 4.10 4.61
C ARG A 42 -7.17 5.10 3.90
N ALA A 43 -6.63 5.98 3.06
CA ALA A 43 -7.41 6.92 2.28
C ALA A 43 -8.34 6.21 1.28
N GLY A 44 -7.86 5.13 0.65
CA GLY A 44 -8.67 4.26 -0.21
C GLY A 44 -9.81 3.58 0.55
N ASP A 45 -9.52 3.00 1.71
CA ASP A 45 -10.50 2.32 2.57
C ASP A 45 -11.59 3.32 3.02
N MET A 46 -11.22 4.54 3.43
CA MET A 46 -12.18 5.59 3.78
C MET A 46 -13.07 6.00 2.59
N LYS A 47 -12.48 6.12 1.40
CA LYS A 47 -13.25 6.43 0.19
C LYS A 47 -14.23 5.32 -0.17
N GLN A 48 -13.83 4.05 -0.01
CA GLN A 48 -14.74 2.92 -0.22
C GLN A 48 -15.93 2.95 0.75
N ILE A 49 -15.69 3.23 2.03
CA ILE A 49 -16.75 3.39 3.03
C ILE A 49 -17.66 4.55 2.66
N GLN A 50 -17.11 5.70 2.27
CA GLN A 50 -17.90 6.85 1.82
C GLN A 50 -18.82 6.48 0.65
N THR A 51 -18.28 5.83 -0.38
CA THR A 51 -19.08 5.39 -1.54
C THR A 51 -20.17 4.40 -1.14
N ALA A 52 -19.89 3.47 -0.23
CA ALA A 52 -20.91 2.53 0.28
C ALA A 52 -22.03 3.26 1.04
N LEU A 53 -21.69 4.26 1.87
CA LEU A 53 -22.66 5.08 2.58
C LEU A 53 -23.52 5.94 1.64
N GLU A 54 -22.91 6.51 0.60
CA GLU A 54 -23.63 7.27 -0.43
C GLU A 54 -24.59 6.38 -1.22
N LEU A 55 -24.18 5.15 -1.55
CA LEU A 55 -25.04 4.18 -2.21
C LEU A 55 -26.23 3.79 -1.31
N PHE A 56 -25.98 3.52 -0.03
CA PHE A 56 -27.06 3.23 0.93
C PHE A 56 -28.04 4.40 1.06
N PHE A 57 -27.53 5.63 1.09
CA PHE A 57 -28.37 6.82 1.13
C PHE A 57 -29.23 6.94 -0.13
N ASN A 58 -28.69 6.64 -1.31
CA ASN A 58 -29.45 6.63 -2.57
C ASN A 58 -30.63 5.64 -2.49
N ASP A 59 -30.41 4.45 -1.93
CA ASP A 59 -31.43 3.40 -1.83
C ASP A 59 -32.47 3.65 -0.73
N LYS A 60 -32.05 4.21 0.42
CA LYS A 60 -32.87 4.29 1.64
C LYS A 60 -33.23 5.71 2.08
N ASN A 61 -32.72 6.75 1.40
CA ASN A 61 -32.86 8.18 1.76
C ASN A 61 -32.42 8.51 3.20
N ARG A 62 -31.57 7.69 3.80
CA ARG A 62 -31.00 7.88 5.13
C ARG A 62 -29.66 7.15 5.22
N TYR A 63 -28.86 7.48 6.23
CA TYR A 63 -27.66 6.70 6.55
C TYR A 63 -28.00 5.43 7.37
N PRO A 64 -27.11 4.41 7.38
CA PRO A 64 -27.33 3.17 8.13
C PRO A 64 -27.48 3.41 9.64
N THR A 65 -28.32 2.61 10.29
CA THR A 65 -28.34 2.53 11.76
C THR A 65 -27.13 1.72 12.27
N VAL A 66 -26.89 1.74 13.58
CA VAL A 66 -25.84 0.93 14.22
C VAL A 66 -26.00 -0.57 13.94
N ASP A 67 -27.23 -1.07 13.88
CA ASP A 67 -27.50 -2.48 13.58
C ASP A 67 -27.13 -2.81 12.13
N GLU A 68 -27.53 -1.97 11.17
CA GLU A 68 -27.23 -2.14 9.74
C GLU A 68 -25.73 -1.96 9.43
N TRP A 69 -25.03 -1.14 10.20
CA TRP A 69 -23.56 -1.05 10.12
C TRP A 69 -22.89 -2.33 10.64
N SER A 70 -23.42 -2.91 11.72
CA SER A 70 -22.85 -4.10 12.38
C SER A 70 -23.00 -5.40 11.59
N THR A 71 -23.93 -5.46 10.62
CA THR A 71 -24.10 -6.63 9.75
C THR A 71 -22.96 -6.80 8.74
N GLY A 72 -22.09 -5.79 8.59
CA GLY A 72 -20.96 -5.84 7.66
C GLY A 72 -21.36 -5.78 6.18
N GLN A 73 -22.65 -5.58 5.88
CA GLN A 73 -23.17 -5.47 4.53
C GLN A 73 -23.86 -4.11 4.34
N ILE A 74 -23.11 -3.11 3.85
CA ILE A 74 -23.64 -1.80 3.45
C ILE A 74 -24.02 -1.83 1.96
N TYR A 75 -24.55 -2.98 1.52
CA TYR A 75 -25.07 -3.23 0.18
C TYR A 75 -26.36 -4.05 0.32
N SER A 76 -27.28 -3.87 -0.61
CA SER A 76 -28.55 -4.58 -0.64
C SER A 76 -28.33 -6.09 -0.80
N THR A 77 -28.42 -6.83 0.31
CA THR A 77 -28.85 -8.22 0.21
C THR A 77 -30.33 -8.16 -0.15
N SER A 78 -30.61 -8.31 -1.45
CA SER A 78 -31.85 -8.93 -1.91
C SER A 78 -31.90 -10.33 -1.30
N THR A 79 -32.24 -10.42 -0.01
CA THR A 79 -32.68 -11.67 0.57
C THR A 79 -34.19 -11.61 0.49
N ASN A 80 -34.72 -12.02 -0.66
CA ASN A 80 -36.05 -12.59 -0.72
C ASN A 80 -36.08 -13.75 0.28
N SER A 81 -36.46 -13.43 1.51
CA SER A 81 -36.83 -14.39 2.54
C SER A 81 -38.34 -14.34 2.55
N THR A 82 -38.92 -15.26 1.78
CA THR A 82 -40.34 -15.42 1.37
C THR A 82 -40.91 -14.40 0.40
#